data_AF-W4V0R0-F1
#
_entry.id   AF-W4V0R0-F1
#
_cell.length_a   1.000
_cell.length_b   1.000
_cell.length_c   1.000
_cell.angle_alpha   90.00
_cell.angle_beta   90.00
_cell.angle_gamma   90.00
#
_symmetry.space_group_name_H-M   'P 1'
#
loop_
_entity.id
_entity.type
_entity.pdbx_description
1 polymer ?
#
loop_
_entity_poly.entity_id
_entity_poly.type
_entity_poly.pdbx_seq_one_letter_code
_entity_poly.pdbx_strand_id
1 'polypeptide(L)'
;MHRRRGFKGIGYHYYIRKDGTVHLTRPIERIGAHARGWNSNSIGICYEGGLDCGGRPADTRTPEQRTSLRLLVGQLLTQFPGSRVCGHRDLSPDLNRNGEVEPEEWIKACPCFDVQAEFGTPSTT
;
A
#
# COMPACT_ATOMS: atom_id res chain seq x y z
N MET A 1 -11.96 11.59 13.64
CA MET A 1 -12.29 10.30 12.98
C MET A 1 -12.84 10.56 11.58
N HIS A 2 -12.39 9.81 10.57
CA HIS A 2 -12.41 10.09 9.10
C HIS A 2 -13.51 11.01 8.51
N ARG A 3 -14.77 10.97 8.98
CA ARG A 3 -15.89 11.83 8.54
C ARG A 3 -15.63 13.33 8.71
N ARG A 4 -14.90 13.74 9.75
CA ARG A 4 -14.55 15.16 10.00
C ARG A 4 -13.56 15.74 8.98
N ARG A 5 -12.89 14.88 8.19
CA ARG A 5 -12.01 15.29 7.08
C ARG A 5 -12.71 15.26 5.72
N GLY A 6 -14.05 15.09 5.70
CA GLY A 6 -14.85 14.98 4.48
C GLY A 6 -14.78 13.62 3.79
N PHE A 7 -14.07 12.63 4.35
CA PHE A 7 -13.95 11.31 3.74
C PHE A 7 -15.23 10.49 3.96
N LYS A 8 -15.87 10.10 2.86
CA LYS A 8 -17.00 9.17 2.83
C LYS A 8 -16.48 7.73 2.89
N GLY A 9 -16.32 7.18 4.10
CA GLY A 9 -15.92 5.78 4.33
C GLY A 9 -14.41 5.52 4.35
N ILE A 10 -14.04 4.24 4.32
CA ILE A 10 -12.64 3.76 4.29
C ILE A 10 -11.96 4.29 3.02
N GLY A 11 -10.70 4.74 3.17
CA GLY A 11 -9.93 5.39 2.10
C GLY A 11 -9.23 4.43 1.15
N TYR A 12 -9.18 3.14 1.48
CA TYR A 12 -8.56 2.08 0.68
C TYR A 12 -9.63 1.31 -0.10
N HIS A 13 -9.23 0.58 -1.14
CA HIS A 13 -10.12 -0.32 -1.87
C HIS A 13 -10.13 -1.70 -1.23
N TYR A 14 -8.97 -2.20 -0.79
CA TYR A 14 -8.86 -3.49 -0.12
C TYR A 14 -8.30 -3.36 1.30
N TYR A 15 -8.79 -4.25 2.18
CA TYR A 15 -8.34 -4.38 3.57
C TYR A 15 -8.10 -5.84 3.92
N ILE A 16 -6.92 -6.18 4.44
CA ILE A 16 -6.53 -7.55 4.78
C ILE A 16 -6.41 -7.72 6.31
N ARG A 17 -7.20 -8.64 6.86
CA ARG A 17 -7.17 -8.98 8.29
C ARG A 17 -5.99 -9.88 8.65
N LYS A 18 -5.67 -10.02 9.94
CA LYS A 18 -4.59 -10.88 10.45
C LYS A 18 -4.74 -12.36 10.05
N ASP A 19 -5.95 -12.83 9.84
CA ASP A 19 -6.24 -14.19 9.35
C ASP A 19 -6.10 -14.35 7.82
N GLY A 20 -5.70 -13.28 7.11
CA GLY A 20 -5.57 -13.27 5.66
C GLY A 20 -6.87 -12.96 4.91
N THR A 21 -8.01 -12.77 5.58
CA THR A 21 -9.27 -12.41 4.91
C THR A 21 -9.14 -11.07 4.20
N VAL A 22 -9.47 -11.04 2.91
CA VAL A 22 -9.46 -9.84 2.07
C VAL A 22 -10.88 -9.28 1.97
N HIS A 23 -11.05 -8.03 2.37
CA HIS A 23 -12.29 -7.29 2.21
C HIS A 23 -12.16 -6.24 1.09
N LEU A 24 -13.10 -6.26 0.14
CA LEU A 24 -13.36 -5.11 -0.72
C LEU A 24 -14.15 -4.08 0.10
N THR A 25 -13.62 -2.85 0.17
CA THR A 25 -14.17 -1.78 1.00
C THR A 25 -14.71 -0.65 0.14
N ARG A 26 -13.84 0.16 -0.46
CA ARG A 26 -14.24 1.12 -1.50
C ARG A 26 -14.22 0.42 -2.87
N PRO A 27 -15.28 0.56 -3.70
CA PRO A 27 -15.25 0.10 -5.09
C PRO A 27 -14.07 0.70 -5.84
N ILE A 28 -13.37 -0.09 -6.65
CA ILE A 28 -12.16 0.32 -7.38
C ILE A 28 -12.42 1.42 -8.41
N GLU A 29 -13.67 1.56 -8.86
CA GLU A 29 -14.13 2.59 -9.79
C GLU A 29 -14.29 3.97 -9.11
N ARG A 30 -14.23 4.02 -7.77
CA ARG A 30 -14.34 5.27 -7.00
C ARG A 30 -12.97 5.69 -6.50
N ILE A 31 -12.62 6.95 -6.76
CA ILE A 31 -11.38 7.59 -6.28
C ILE A 31 -11.13 7.28 -4.80
N GLY A 32 -9.92 6.82 -4.48
CA GLY A 32 -9.48 6.50 -3.13
C GLY A 32 -9.27 7.71 -2.22
N ALA A 33 -8.85 7.46 -0.98
CA ALA A 33 -8.38 8.48 -0.04
C ALA A 33 -7.22 7.93 0.81
N HIS A 34 -6.29 7.23 0.15
CA HIS A 34 -5.17 6.50 0.78
C HIS A 34 -3.80 7.17 0.57
N ALA A 35 -3.58 7.86 -0.55
CA ALA A 35 -2.32 8.55 -0.86
C ALA A 35 -2.57 9.86 -1.63
N ARG A 36 -2.26 11.01 -1.00
CA ARG A 36 -2.44 12.34 -1.61
C ARG A 36 -1.62 12.43 -2.91
N GLY A 37 -2.22 12.97 -3.97
CA GLY A 37 -1.60 13.06 -5.30
C GLY A 37 -1.76 11.81 -6.16
N TRP A 38 -2.11 10.67 -5.57
CA TRP A 38 -2.18 9.37 -6.27
C TRP A 38 -3.58 8.76 -6.27
N ASN A 39 -4.47 9.19 -5.37
CA ASN A 39 -5.82 8.62 -5.15
C ASN A 39 -6.67 8.39 -6.41
N SER A 40 -6.57 9.23 -7.44
CA SER A 40 -7.40 9.13 -8.65
C SER A 40 -6.94 8.06 -9.62
N ASN A 41 -5.67 7.66 -9.55
CA ASN A 41 -5.01 6.79 -10.54
C ASN A 41 -4.33 5.59 -9.87
N SER A 42 -4.82 5.15 -8.71
CA SER A 42 -4.22 4.02 -7.99
C SER A 42 -5.22 3.25 -7.15
N ILE A 43 -4.90 1.97 -6.91
CA ILE A 43 -5.69 1.08 -6.06
C ILE A 43 -4.97 0.90 -4.72
N GLY A 44 -5.51 1.50 -3.65
CA GLY A 44 -4.98 1.31 -2.29
C GLY A 44 -5.38 -0.02 -1.64
N ILE A 45 -4.38 -0.74 -1.12
CA ILE A 45 -4.53 -1.92 -0.26
C ILE A 45 -3.97 -1.59 1.12
N CYS A 46 -4.69 -1.90 2.20
CA CYS A 46 -4.16 -1.84 3.57
C CYS A 46 -4.38 -3.15 4.32
N TYR A 47 -3.74 -3.30 5.48
CA TYR A 47 -3.85 -4.49 6.31
C TYR A 47 -3.71 -4.17 7.81
N GLU A 48 -4.13 -5.10 8.66
CA GLU A 48 -4.01 -4.97 10.13
C GLU A 48 -2.56 -5.07 10.60
N GLY A 49 -2.13 -4.11 11.42
CA GLY A 49 -0.80 -4.06 12.05
C GLY A 49 0.04 -2.89 11.52
N GLY A 50 1.35 -3.12 11.48
CA GLY A 50 2.35 -2.13 11.07
C GLY A 50 3.12 -1.51 12.23
N LEU A 51 2.79 -1.85 13.48
CA LEU A 51 3.48 -1.40 14.69
C LEU A 51 3.85 -2.61 15.58
N ASP A 52 5.01 -2.57 16.21
CA ASP A 52 5.43 -3.54 17.24
C ASP A 52 4.74 -3.29 18.60
N CYS A 53 5.05 -4.09 19.62
CA CYS A 53 4.48 -3.96 20.96
C CYS A 53 4.83 -2.63 21.65
N GLY A 54 5.88 -1.93 21.20
CA GLY A 54 6.27 -0.60 21.64
C GLY A 54 5.65 0.53 20.82
N GLY A 55 4.77 0.23 19.87
CA GLY A 55 4.14 1.21 18.99
C GLY A 55 5.08 1.75 17.89
N ARG A 56 6.21 1.10 17.63
CA ARG A 56 7.18 1.50 16.59
C ARG A 56 6.85 0.85 15.25
N PRO A 57 7.04 1.52 14.11
CA PRO A 57 6.80 0.94 12.79
C PRO A 57 7.57 -0.37 12.57
N ALA A 58 6.86 -1.44 12.21
CA ALA A 58 7.45 -2.76 11.94
C ALA A 58 6.57 -3.58 10.98
N ASP A 59 7.18 -4.42 10.13
CA ASP A 59 6.43 -5.44 9.39
C ASP A 59 5.94 -6.51 10.37
N THR A 60 4.63 -6.49 10.62
CA THR A 60 3.94 -7.42 11.53
C THR A 60 2.92 -8.26 10.78
N ARG A 61 3.06 -8.38 9.45
CA ARG A 61 2.18 -9.20 8.62
C ARG A 61 2.31 -10.66 9.04
N THR A 62 1.17 -11.33 9.16
CA THR A 62 1.11 -12.79 9.33
C THR A 62 1.43 -13.51 8.01
N PRO A 63 1.79 -14.81 8.04
CA PRO A 63 1.93 -15.61 6.82
C PRO A 63 0.69 -15.58 5.92
N GLU A 64 -0.49 -15.59 6.52
CA GLU A 64 -1.79 -15.53 5.82
C GLU A 64 -1.95 -14.17 5.13
N GLN A 65 -1.63 -13.07 5.82
CA GLN A 65 -1.64 -11.73 5.22
C GLN A 65 -0.67 -11.62 4.04
N ARG A 66 0.55 -12.15 4.18
CA ARG A 66 1.55 -12.15 3.09
C ARG A 66 1.05 -12.91 1.88
N THR A 67 0.43 -14.07 2.10
CA THR A 67 -0.14 -14.90 1.04
C THR A 67 -1.28 -14.18 0.33
N SER A 68 -2.26 -13.67 1.08
CA SER A 68 -3.40 -12.95 0.52
C SER A 68 -2.98 -11.68 -0.20
N LEU A 69 -2.00 -10.94 0.33
CA LEU A 69 -1.47 -9.75 -0.34
C LEU A 69 -0.83 -10.12 -1.68
N ARG A 70 -0.06 -11.20 -1.76
CA ARG A 70 0.56 -11.66 -3.01
C ARG A 70 -0.46 -12.07 -4.05
N LEU A 71 -1.46 -12.86 -3.65
CA LEU A 71 -2.53 -13.28 -4.54
C LEU A 71 -3.32 -12.08 -5.06
N LEU A 72 -3.70 -11.16 -4.17
CA LEU A 72 -4.44 -9.96 -4.53
C LEU A 72 -3.65 -9.06 -5.50
N VAL A 73 -2.36 -8.81 -5.21
CA VAL A 73 -1.49 -8.03 -6.10
C VAL A 73 -1.37 -8.70 -7.47
N GLY A 74 -1.15 -10.02 -7.53
CA GLY A 74 -1.09 -10.76 -8.80
C GLY A 74 -2.39 -10.69 -9.61
N GLN A 75 -3.55 -10.81 -8.95
CA GLN A 75 -4.85 -10.64 -9.60
C GLN A 75 -5.04 -9.23 -10.17
N LEU A 76 -4.70 -8.20 -9.39
CA LEU A 76 -4.80 -6.81 -9.84
C LEU A 76 -3.84 -6.49 -10.99
N LEU A 77 -2.62 -7.02 -10.98
CA LEU A 77 -1.68 -6.86 -12.09
C LEU A 77 -2.14 -7.57 -13.36
N THR A 78 -2.82 -8.71 -13.22
CA THR A 78 -3.45 -9.39 -14.36
C THR A 78 -4.61 -8.57 -14.93
N GLN A 79 -5.42 -7.95 -14.07
CA GLN A 79 -6.55 -7.11 -14.48
C GLN A 79 -6.12 -5.75 -15.05
N PHE A 80 -5.03 -5.18 -14.52
CA PHE A 80 -4.51 -3.85 -14.86
C PHE A 80 -3.03 -3.95 -15.27
N PRO A 81 -2.74 -4.54 -16.45
CA PRO A 81 -1.38 -4.75 -16.92
C PRO A 81 -0.60 -3.43 -17.05
N GLY A 82 0.70 -3.46 -16.76
CA GLY A 82 1.58 -2.29 -16.78
C GLY A 82 1.51 -1.41 -15.52
N SER A 83 0.66 -1.75 -14.55
CA SER A 83 0.62 -1.04 -13.26
C SER A 83 1.89 -1.26 -12.44
N ARG A 84 2.34 -0.22 -11.74
CA ARG A 84 3.46 -0.29 -10.79
C ARG A 84 2.96 -0.60 -9.38
N VAL A 85 3.60 -1.56 -8.70
CA VAL A 85 3.38 -1.83 -7.27
C VAL A 85 4.40 -1.04 -6.45
N CYS A 86 3.94 -0.29 -5.46
CA CYS A 86 4.81 0.50 -4.57
C CYS A 86 4.22 0.61 -3.17
N GLY A 87 5.10 0.85 -2.20
CA GLY A 87 4.74 1.15 -0.82
C GLY A 87 4.27 2.59 -0.66
N HIS A 88 3.51 2.85 0.40
CA HIS A 88 3.06 4.21 0.70
C HIS A 88 4.22 5.15 1.04
N ARG A 89 5.32 4.61 1.59
CA ARG A 89 6.59 5.31 1.80
C ARG A 89 7.22 5.83 0.50
N ASP A 90 7.14 5.05 -0.57
CA ASP A 90 7.73 5.33 -1.90
C ASP A 90 6.95 6.41 -2.66
N LEU A 91 5.86 6.91 -2.08
CA LEU A 91 5.07 8.04 -2.59
C LEU A 91 5.35 9.34 -1.82
N SER A 92 6.39 9.35 -0.98
CA SER A 92 6.87 10.59 -0.37
C SER A 92 7.47 11.50 -1.45
N PRO A 93 7.42 12.84 -1.27
CA PRO A 93 8.08 13.76 -2.20
C PRO A 93 9.57 13.47 -2.26
N ASP A 94 10.08 13.32 -3.47
CA ASP A 94 11.51 13.39 -3.77
C ASP A 94 11.94 14.87 -3.60
N LEU A 95 12.66 15.15 -2.52
CA LEU A 95 13.05 16.50 -2.11
C LEU A 95 14.31 16.95 -2.84
N ASN A 96 15.23 16.03 -3.14
CA ASN A 96 16.49 16.33 -3.81
C ASN A 96 16.40 16.22 -5.36
N ARG A 97 15.29 15.71 -5.88
CA ARG A 97 14.94 15.53 -7.31
C ARG A 97 15.85 14.55 -8.06
N ASN A 98 16.39 13.55 -7.37
CA ASN A 98 17.27 12.55 -7.99
C ASN A 98 16.47 11.38 -8.63
N GLY A 99 15.16 11.32 -8.45
CA GLY A 99 14.28 10.28 -8.98
C GLY A 99 14.09 9.07 -8.04
N GLU A 100 14.73 9.06 -6.89
CA GLU A 100 14.63 8.04 -5.84
C GLU A 100 14.04 8.67 -4.57
N VAL A 101 13.33 7.89 -3.76
CA VAL A 101 12.76 8.37 -2.49
C VAL A 101 13.52 7.69 -1.36
N GLU A 102 14.50 8.42 -0.82
CA GLU A 102 15.45 7.90 0.16
C GLU A 102 14.85 7.89 1.59
N PRO A 103 15.40 7.08 2.52
CA PRO A 103 14.91 6.98 3.90
C PRO A 103 14.72 8.32 4.61
N GLU A 104 15.60 9.28 4.35
CA GLU A 104 15.60 10.63 4.90
C GLU A 104 14.41 11.47 4.40
N GLU A 105 13.81 11.09 3.27
CA GLU A 105 12.69 11.78 2.62
C GLU A 105 11.34 11.16 2.97
N TRP A 106 11.33 10.03 3.70
CA TRP A 106 10.12 9.30 4.04
C TRP A 106 9.23 10.07 5.01
N ILE A 107 8.08 10.52 4.51
CA ILE A 107 7.01 11.08 5.34
C ILE A 107 6.27 9.97 6.11
N LYS A 108 6.33 8.72 5.61
CA LYS A 108 5.68 7.57 6.22
C LYS A 108 6.58 6.35 6.18
N ALA A 109 6.53 5.55 7.24
CA ALA A 109 7.25 4.28 7.29
C ALA A 109 6.47 3.11 6.65
N CYS A 110 5.16 3.23 6.39
CA CYS A 110 4.35 2.12 5.90
C CYS A 110 4.63 1.77 4.42
N PRO A 111 4.64 0.48 4.03
CA PRO A 111 4.17 -0.68 4.79
C PRO A 111 5.24 -1.37 5.67
N CYS A 112 6.34 -0.69 6.02
CA CYS A 112 7.38 -1.21 6.91
C CYS A 112 8.12 -2.45 6.37
N PHE A 113 8.02 -2.71 5.06
CA PHE A 113 8.81 -3.67 4.31
C PHE A 113 9.11 -3.08 2.92
N ASP A 114 10.06 -3.68 2.20
CA ASP A 114 10.41 -3.29 0.84
C ASP A 114 9.46 -3.92 -0.18
N VAL A 115 8.61 -3.07 -0.78
CA VAL A 115 7.61 -3.51 -1.77
C VAL A 115 8.27 -3.86 -3.10
N GLN A 116 9.33 -3.16 -3.49
CA GLN A 116 10.02 -3.43 -4.74
C GLN A 116 10.79 -4.75 -4.68
N ALA A 117 11.42 -5.06 -3.55
CA ALA A 117 12.06 -6.35 -3.34
C ALA A 117 11.05 -7.52 -3.34
N GLU A 118 9.84 -7.30 -2.82
CA GLU A 118 8.83 -8.37 -2.73
C GLU A 118 8.00 -8.56 -4.02
N PHE A 119 7.73 -7.48 -4.76
CA PHE A 119 6.80 -7.47 -5.91
C PHE A 119 7.40 -6.94 -7.20
N GLY A 120 8.63 -6.45 -7.18
CA GLY A 120 9.33 -6.02 -8.38
C GLY A 120 9.44 -7.18 -9.37
N THR A 121 9.11 -6.93 -10.62
CA THR A 121 9.49 -7.85 -11.69
C THR A 121 11.02 -7.92 -11.73
N PRO A 122 11.64 -9.12 -11.76
CA PRO A 122 13.05 -9.20 -12.08
C PRO A 122 13.26 -8.51 -13.43
N SER A 123 14.17 -7.55 -13.48
CA SER A 123 14.59 -6.90 -14.71
C SER A 123 15.03 -8.00 -15.67
N THR A 124 14.23 -8.31 -16.68
CA THR A 124 14.67 -9.18 -17.77
C THR A 124 15.86 -8.48 -18.41
N THR A 125 17.05 -9.05 -18.22
CA THR A 125 18.25 -8.69 -18.98
C THR A 125 18.13 -9.24 -20.39
#